data_AF-A0A940UJF9-F1
#
_entry.id   AF-A0A940UJF9-F1
#
_cell.length_a   1.000
_cell.length_b   1.000
_cell.length_c   1.000
_cell.angle_alpha   90.00
_cell.angle_beta   90.00
_cell.angle_gamma   90.00
#
_symmetry.space_group_name_H-M   'P 1'
#
loop_
_entity.id
_entity.type
_entity.pdbx_description
1 polymer ?
#
loop_
_entity_poly.entity_id
_entity_poly.type
_entity_poly.pdbx_seq_one_letter_code
_entity_poly.pdbx_strand_id
1 'polypeptide(L)' 'MAIAVHPYIIGKPYRIDAFRSALGYICAHEGVWLATGTEIVEHYLVSAIAA' A
#
# COMPACT_ATOMS: atom_id res chain seq x y z
N MET A 1 1.44 6.84 -0.20
CA MET A 1 -0.04 6.71 -0.13
C MET A 1 -0.36 5.56 0.82
N ALA A 2 -1.25 5.75 1.79
CA ALA A 2 -1.72 4.66 2.65
C ALA A 2 -3.12 4.21 2.20
N ILE A 3 -3.34 2.89 2.10
CA ILE A 3 -4.66 2.32 1.77
C ILE A 3 -5.23 1.68 3.03
N ALA A 4 -6.17 2.37 3.68
CA ALA A 4 -6.82 1.87 4.88
C ALA A 4 -7.90 0.84 4.52
N VAL A 5 -7.68 -0.41 4.88
CA VAL A 5 -8.63 -1.51 4.66
C VAL A 5 -9.26 -1.97 5.96
N HIS A 6 -10.58 -2.17 5.93
CA HIS A 6 -11.32 -2.79 7.03
C HIS A 6 -11.93 -4.10 6.50
N PRO A 7 -11.52 -5.28 7.00
CA PRO A 7 -11.95 -6.56 6.45
C PRO A 7 -13.48 -6.72 6.37
N TYR A 8 -14.20 -6.24 7.39
CA TYR A 8 -15.67 -6.23 7.41
C TYR A 8 -16.30 -5.43 6.25
N ILE A 9 -15.60 -4.41 5.75
CA ILE A 9 -16.08 -3.51 4.71
C ILE A 9 -15.61 -3.97 3.33
N ILE A 10 -14.30 -4.18 3.17
CA ILE A 10 -13.68 -4.46 1.86
C ILE A 10 -13.75 -5.94 1.46
N GLY A 11 -13.84 -6.84 2.45
CA GLY A 11 -13.93 -8.28 2.23
C GLY A 11 -15.30 -8.76 1.74
N LYS A 12 -16.29 -7.87 1.62
CA LYS A 12 -17.62 -8.24 1.11
C LYS A 12 -17.52 -8.70 -0.35
N PRO A 13 -18.29 -9.72 -0.79
CA PRO A 13 -18.18 -10.29 -2.13
C PRO A 13 -18.27 -9.27 -3.27
N TYR A 14 -19.15 -8.28 -3.12
CA TYR A 14 -19.35 -7.22 -4.12
C TYR A 14 -18.30 -6.09 -4.06
N ARG A 15 -17.28 -6.18 -3.20
CA ARG A 15 -16.22 -5.16 -3.02
C ARG A 15 -14.82 -5.71 -3.20
N ILE A 16 -14.60 -6.98 -2.83
CA ILE A 16 -13.24 -7.56 -2.81
C ILE A 16 -12.60 -7.61 -4.20
N ASP A 17 -13.39 -7.85 -5.25
CA ASP A 17 -12.85 -7.91 -6.61
C ASP A 17 -12.47 -6.52 -7.15
N ALA A 18 -13.21 -5.49 -6.79
CA ALA A 18 -12.85 -4.11 -7.12
C ALA A 18 -11.54 -3.71 -6.41
N PHE A 19 -11.39 -4.10 -5.13
CA PHE A 19 -10.14 -3.88 -4.39
C PHE A 19 -8.96 -4.62 -5.03
N ARG A 20 -9.14 -5.89 -5.40
CA ARG A 20 -8.11 -6.67 -6.08
C ARG A 20 -7.69 -6.04 -7.41
N SER A 21 -8.65 -5.58 -8.21
CA SER A 21 -8.38 -4.91 -9.48
C SER A 21 -7.60 -3.61 -9.29
N ALA A 22 -8.03 -2.76 -8.35
CA ALA A 22 -7.35 -1.51 -8.04
C ALA A 22 -5.91 -1.73 -7.53
N LEU A 23 -5.72 -2.70 -6.61
CA LEU A 23 -4.40 -3.04 -6.11
C LEU A 23 -3.51 -3.59 -7.23
N GLY A 24 -4.04 -4.46 -8.09
CA GLY A 24 -3.32 -4.98 -9.25
C GLY A 24 -2.88 -3.88 -10.23
N TYR A 25 -3.76 -2.92 -10.52
CA TYR A 25 -3.43 -1.75 -11.34
C TYR A 25 -2.31 -0.93 -10.72
N ILE A 26 -2.41 -0.59 -9.42
CA ILE A 26 -1.38 0.19 -8.72
C ILE A 26 -0.03 -0.54 -8.80
N CYS A 27 0.01 -1.82 -8.41
CA CYS A 27 1.24 -2.62 -8.38
C CYS A 27 1.85 -2.89 -9.76
N ALA A 28 1.13 -2.67 -10.86
CA ALA A 28 1.65 -2.86 -12.21
C ALA A 28 2.56 -1.71 -12.69
N HIS A 29 2.65 -0.60 -11.96
CA HIS A 29 3.48 0.54 -12.34
C HIS A 29 4.89 0.42 -11.78
N GLU A 30 5.89 0.83 -12.58
CA GLU A 30 7.28 0.89 -12.14
C GLU A 30 7.47 1.92 -11.00
N GLY A 31 8.38 1.63 -10.07
CA GLY A 31 8.67 2.51 -8.93
C GLY A 31 7.65 2.44 -7.79
N VAL A 32 6.64 1.57 -7.89
CA VAL A 32 5.71 1.32 -6.78
C VAL A 32 6.36 0.42 -5.74
N TRP A 33 6.54 0.96 -4.54
CA TRP A 33 7.05 0.23 -3.38
C TRP A 33 5.90 -0.17 -2.45
N LEU A 34 5.69 -1.48 -2.29
CA LEU A 34 4.78 -2.03 -1.29
C LEU A 34 5.50 -2.07 0.06
N ALA A 35 5.13 -1.12 0.92
CA ALA A 35 5.77 -0.92 2.21
C ALA A 35 4.75 -0.94 3.35
N THR A 36 5.17 -1.50 4.46
CA THR A 36 4.54 -1.35 5.77
C THR A 36 4.86 0.03 6.36
N GLY A 37 4.12 0.43 7.39
CA GLY A 37 4.41 1.68 8.10
C GLY A 37 5.82 1.72 8.68
N THR A 38 6.32 0.58 9.19
CA THR A 38 7.67 0.48 9.77
C THR A 38 8.74 0.69 8.70
N GLU A 39 8.63 0.02 7.56
CA GLU A 39 9.60 0.16 6.47
C GLU A 39 9.65 1.61 5.94
N ILE A 40 8.51 2.29 5.87
CA ILE A 40 8.46 3.72 5.50
C ILE A 40 9.22 4.57 6.53
N VAL A 41 9.02 4.34 7.82
CA VAL A 41 9.72 5.07 8.89
C VAL A 41 11.22 4.80 8.84
N GLU A 42 11.64 3.54 8.70
CA GLU A 42 13.03 3.16 8.57
C GLU A 42 13.70 3.83 7.36
N HIS A 43 13.05 3.78 6.19
CA HIS A 43 13.55 4.42 4.99
C HIS A 43 13.67 5.94 5.14
N TYR A 44 12.68 6.58 5.80
CA TYR A 44 12.73 8.01 6.09
C TYR A 44 13.91 8.36 6.99
N LEU A 45 14.14 7.60 8.07
CA LEU A 45 15.24 7.86 9.01
C LEU A 45 16.61 7.71 8.35
N VAL A 46 16.81 6.66 7.54
CA VAL A 46 18.07 6.46 6.79
C VAL A 46 18.28 7.57 5.77
N SER A 47 17.23 7.97 5.05
CA SER A 47 17.31 9.04 4.05
C SER A 47 17.54 10.41 4.66
N ALA A 48 17.01 10.66 5.87
CA ALA A 48 17.13 11.94 6.57
C ALA A 48 18.48 12.12 7.28
N ILE A 49 19.17 11.04 7.64
CA ILE A 49 20.52 11.09 8.25
C ILE A 49 21.62 11.26 7.20
N ALA A 50 21.32 10.98 5.93
CA ALA A 50 22.26 11.12 4.81
C ALA A 50 22.28 12.51 4.15
N ALA A 51 21.54 13.49 4.69
CA ALA A 51 21.48 14.89 4.23
C ALA A 51 22.04 15.85 5.30
#